data_AF-A0AAW5TK56-F1
#
_entry.id   AF-A0AAW5TK56-F1
#
_cell.length_a   1.000
_cell.length_b   1.000
_cell.length_c   1.000
_cell.angle_alpha   90.00
_cell.angle_beta   90.00
_cell.angle_gamma   90.00
#
_symmetry.space_group_name_H-M   'P 1'
#
loop_
_entity.id
_entity.type
_entity.pdbx_description
1 polymer ?
#
loop_
_entity_poly.entity_id
_entity_poly.type
_entity_poly.pdbx_seq_one_letter_code
_entity_poly.pdbx_strand_id
1 'polypeptide(L)'
;STNGTFAHMAQKLDLCQIANKAQAMGVERGDHEPFTIVPPMILGTNNVTPLSMATAGATLANDGIRCDPMSYTSIEEHDGTVISERKPQCQQAISKETARKTNAVLQHVV
;
A
#
# COMPACT_ATOMS: atom_id res chain seq x y z
N SER A 1 3.44 -3.72 19.68
CA SER A 1 2.66 -4.60 18.78
C SER A 1 2.27 -5.87 19.53
N THR A 2 0.99 -6.28 19.53
CA THR A 2 0.53 -7.50 20.22
C THR A 2 -0.17 -8.45 19.23
N ASN A 3 0.54 -9.49 18.79
CA ASN A 3 0.07 -10.40 17.74
C ASN A 3 -1.28 -11.07 18.07
N GLY A 4 -1.53 -11.42 19.34
CA GLY A 4 -2.79 -12.03 19.76
C GLY A 4 -4.01 -11.13 19.57
N THR A 5 -3.86 -9.81 19.77
CA THR A 5 -4.94 -8.84 19.55
C THR A 5 -5.25 -8.71 18.06
N PHE A 6 -4.23 -8.64 17.20
CA PHE A 6 -4.42 -8.61 15.75
C PHE A 6 -5.12 -9.88 15.24
N ALA A 7 -4.70 -11.06 15.71
CA ALA A 7 -5.34 -12.32 15.34
C ALA A 7 -6.82 -12.35 15.78
N HIS A 8 -7.13 -11.89 17.00
CA HIS A 8 -8.51 -11.85 17.50
C HIS A 8 -9.39 -10.87 16.73
N MET A 9 -8.86 -9.72 16.30
CA MET A 9 -9.59 -8.79 15.43
C MET A 9 -9.83 -9.39 14.04
N ALA A 10 -8.82 -10.05 13.46
CA ALA A 10 -8.93 -10.69 12.16
C ALA A 10 -10.00 -11.79 12.14
N GLN A 11 -10.19 -12.53 13.25
CA GLN A 11 -11.26 -13.52 13.38
C GLN A 11 -12.68 -12.93 13.27
N LYS A 12 -12.84 -11.62 13.48
CA LYS A 12 -14.12 -10.91 13.37
C LYS A 12 -14.30 -10.23 11.99
N LEU A 13 -13.32 -10.36 11.10
CA LEU A 13 -13.28 -9.72 9.79
C LEU A 13 -13.08 -10.76 8.69
N ASP A 14 -13.29 -10.33 7.45
CA ASP A 14 -13.04 -11.13 6.25
C ASP A 14 -11.58 -10.98 5.81
N LEU A 15 -10.84 -12.10 5.73
CA LEU A 15 -9.43 -12.11 5.34
C LEU A 15 -9.21 -11.62 3.91
N CYS A 16 -10.12 -11.92 2.98
CA CYS A 16 -10.06 -11.43 1.61
C CYS A 16 -10.23 -9.91 1.57
N GLN A 17 -11.11 -9.34 2.40
CA GLN A 17 -11.24 -7.89 2.50
C GLN A 17 -9.98 -7.22 3.04
N ILE A 18 -9.32 -7.81 4.04
CA ILE A 18 -8.02 -7.32 4.55
C ILE A 18 -6.96 -7.37 3.44
N ALA A 19 -6.86 -8.49 2.71
CA ALA A 19 -5.96 -8.65 1.58
C ALA A 19 -6.21 -7.58 0.50
N ASN A 20 -7.48 -7.41 0.09
CA ASN A 20 -7.89 -6.45 -0.91
C ASN A 20 -7.55 -5.01 -0.51
N LYS A 21 -7.67 -4.65 0.78
CA LYS A 21 -7.26 -3.32 1.25
C LYS A 21 -5.74 -3.12 1.19
N ALA A 22 -4.95 -4.11 1.55
CA ALA A 22 -3.50 -4.04 1.41
C ALA A 22 -3.09 -3.88 -0.07
N GLN A 23 -3.67 -4.66 -0.97
CA GLN A 23 -3.42 -4.58 -2.42
C GLN A 23 -3.90 -3.24 -3.01
N ALA A 24 -5.06 -2.73 -2.58
CA ALA A 24 -5.56 -1.42 -2.99
C ALA A 24 -4.60 -0.28 -2.59
N MET A 25 -3.90 -0.42 -1.45
CA MET A 25 -2.85 0.51 -0.99
C MET A 25 -1.51 0.30 -1.73
N GLY A 26 -1.42 -0.66 -2.64
CA GLY A 26 -0.25 -0.91 -3.48
C GLY A 26 0.68 -2.00 -2.97
N VAL A 27 0.32 -2.75 -1.92
CA VAL A 27 1.15 -3.87 -1.43
C VAL A 27 1.08 -5.03 -2.42
N GLU A 28 2.24 -5.53 -2.84
CA GLU A 28 2.37 -6.67 -3.75
C GLU A 28 3.44 -7.63 -3.24
N ARG A 29 3.31 -8.92 -3.60
CA ARG A 29 4.34 -9.90 -3.31
C ARG A 29 5.56 -9.70 -4.20
N GLY A 30 6.75 -10.02 -3.67
CA GLY A 30 8.00 -9.91 -4.41
C GLY A 30 8.16 -10.90 -5.56
N ASP A 31 7.39 -11.98 -5.56
CA ASP A 31 7.30 -12.93 -6.68
C ASP A 31 6.15 -12.59 -7.66
N HIS A 32 5.43 -11.48 -7.43
CA HIS A 32 4.24 -11.06 -8.19
C HIS A 32 3.09 -12.07 -8.24
N GLU A 33 3.14 -13.14 -7.43
CA GLU A 33 2.01 -14.04 -7.27
C GLU A 33 0.88 -13.39 -6.46
N PRO A 34 -0.36 -13.91 -6.54
CA PRO A 34 -1.44 -13.49 -5.67
C PRO A 34 -1.11 -13.69 -4.19
N PHE A 35 -1.75 -12.89 -3.33
CA PHE A 35 -1.63 -13.07 -1.88
C PHE A 35 -2.07 -14.48 -1.47
N THR A 36 -1.27 -15.13 -0.62
CA THR A 36 -1.72 -16.32 0.09
C THR A 36 -2.65 -15.87 1.20
N ILE A 37 -3.95 -16.18 1.06
CA ILE A 37 -4.99 -15.78 2.02
C ILE A 37 -5.17 -16.89 3.05
N VAL A 38 -4.45 -16.77 4.15
CA VAL A 38 -4.47 -17.69 5.29
C VAL A 38 -4.43 -16.89 6.59
N PRO A 39 -4.97 -17.38 7.72
CA PRO A 39 -5.03 -16.60 8.96
C PRO A 39 -3.69 -15.95 9.40
N PRO A 40 -2.52 -16.61 9.27
CA PRO A 40 -1.22 -16.00 9.59
C PRO A 40 -0.86 -14.77 8.76
N MET A 41 -1.50 -14.54 7.61
CA MET A 41 -1.19 -13.41 6.72
C MET A 41 -1.27 -12.06 7.42
N ILE A 42 -2.15 -11.94 8.42
CA ILE A 42 -2.37 -10.73 9.22
C ILE A 42 -1.13 -10.33 10.03
N LEU A 43 -0.17 -11.26 10.19
CA LEU A 43 1.12 -11.05 10.85
C LEU A 43 2.29 -11.00 9.86
N GLY A 44 2.04 -11.02 8.54
CA GLY A 44 3.07 -10.82 7.52
C GLY A 44 3.63 -12.09 6.87
N THR A 45 2.80 -13.06 6.49
CA THR A 45 3.24 -14.27 5.77
C THR A 45 3.58 -14.04 4.28
N ASN A 46 3.04 -12.98 3.68
CA ASN A 46 3.32 -12.66 2.28
C ASN A 46 4.63 -11.84 2.20
N ASN A 47 5.62 -12.35 1.47
CA ASN A 47 6.88 -11.63 1.22
C ASN A 47 6.65 -10.55 0.17
N VAL A 48 6.77 -9.29 0.57
CA VAL A 48 6.38 -8.11 -0.25
C VAL A 48 7.59 -7.27 -0.66
N THR A 49 7.48 -6.51 -1.74
CA THR A 49 8.58 -5.65 -2.19
C THR A 49 8.74 -4.42 -1.28
N PRO A 50 9.96 -3.93 -1.02
CA PRO A 50 10.16 -2.67 -0.29
C PRO A 50 9.45 -1.48 -0.94
N LEU A 51 9.41 -1.44 -2.28
CA LEU A 51 8.73 -0.37 -3.03
C LEU A 51 7.22 -0.38 -2.78
N SER A 52 6.59 -1.56 -2.74
CA SER A 52 5.16 -1.68 -2.43
C SER A 52 4.84 -1.28 -1.00
N MET A 53 5.73 -1.59 -0.05
CA MET A 53 5.61 -1.15 1.34
C MET A 53 5.74 0.37 1.48
N ALA A 54 6.69 0.99 0.77
CA ALA A 54 6.82 2.43 0.72
C ALA A 54 5.57 3.09 0.10
N THR A 55 5.01 2.47 -0.94
CA THR A 55 3.76 2.93 -1.58
C THR A 55 2.57 2.87 -0.63
N ALA A 56 2.45 1.81 0.16
CA ALA A 56 1.40 1.69 1.18
C ALA A 56 1.56 2.75 2.30
N GLY A 57 2.79 2.99 2.75
CA GLY A 57 3.09 4.07 3.70
C GLY A 57 2.75 5.46 3.15
N ALA A 58 3.12 5.73 1.89
CA ALA A 58 2.77 6.96 1.20
C ALA A 58 1.25 7.13 1.03
N THR A 59 0.52 6.03 0.80
CA THR A 59 -0.95 6.04 0.72
C THR A 59 -1.57 6.50 2.04
N LEU A 60 -1.05 6.02 3.17
CA LEU A 60 -1.49 6.50 4.49
C LEU A 60 -1.14 7.97 4.71
N ALA A 61 0.06 8.40 4.32
CA ALA A 61 0.50 9.79 4.44
C ALA A 61 -0.34 10.75 3.57
N ASN A 62 -0.86 10.26 2.44
CA ASN A 62 -1.62 11.02 1.46
C ASN A 62 -3.14 10.86 1.62
N ASP A 63 -3.65 10.89 2.86
CA ASP A 63 -5.09 10.82 3.17
C ASP A 63 -5.82 9.62 2.50
N GLY A 64 -5.12 8.49 2.31
CA GLY A 64 -5.66 7.26 1.71
C GLY A 64 -5.61 7.19 0.19
N ILE A 65 -4.97 8.15 -0.48
CA ILE A 65 -4.78 8.18 -1.94
C ILE A 65 -3.47 7.47 -2.29
N ARG A 66 -3.56 6.36 -3.01
CA ARG A 66 -2.41 5.65 -3.57
C ARG A 66 -2.07 6.28 -4.92
N CYS A 67 -0.81 6.64 -5.13
CA CYS A 67 -0.28 6.96 -6.44
C CYS A 67 0.73 5.89 -6.88
N ASP A 68 0.70 5.53 -8.15
CA ASP A 68 1.63 4.53 -8.69
C ASP A 68 3.06 5.08 -8.68
N PRO A 69 4.06 4.28 -8.25
CA PRO A 69 5.46 4.68 -8.29
C PRO A 69 5.91 5.00 -9.72
N MET A 70 6.66 6.10 -9.86
CA MET A 70 7.25 6.51 -11.14
C MET A 70 8.74 6.73 -10.99
N SER A 71 9.51 6.20 -11.95
CA SER A 71 10.97 6.40 -12.02
C SER A 71 11.38 7.60 -12.86
N TYR A 72 10.47 8.15 -13.66
CA TYR A 72 10.69 9.32 -14.52
C TYR A 72 9.38 10.12 -14.67
N THR A 73 9.52 11.39 -15.07
CA THR A 73 8.39 12.29 -15.36
C THR A 73 8.35 12.73 -16.81
N SER A 74 9.51 12.99 -17.42
CA SER A 74 9.66 13.33 -18.85
C SER A 74 10.97 12.75 -19.37
N ILE A 75 11.00 12.40 -20.67
CA ILE A 75 12.19 12.04 -21.43
C ILE A 75 12.21 12.94 -22.64
N GLU A 76 13.29 13.70 -22.81
CA GLU A 76 13.45 14.72 -23.86
C GLU A 76 14.72 14.46 -24.67
N GLU A 77 14.68 14.75 -25.97
CA GLU A 77 15.86 14.78 -26.83
C GLU A 77 16.67 16.07 -26.64
N HIS A 78 17.86 16.13 -27.24
CA HIS A 78 18.76 17.28 -27.10
C HIS A 78 18.15 18.60 -27.61
N ASP A 79 17.19 18.50 -28.54
CA ASP A 79 16.54 19.64 -29.18
C ASP A 79 15.29 20.11 -28.44
N GLY A 80 14.95 19.45 -27.33
CA GLY A 80 13.77 19.75 -26.50
C GLY A 80 12.51 18.98 -26.92
N THR A 81 12.58 18.06 -27.89
CA THR A 81 11.44 17.22 -28.26
C THR A 81 11.13 16.21 -27.16
N VAL A 82 9.91 16.23 -26.63
CA VAL A 82 9.44 15.28 -25.60
C VAL A 82 9.14 13.91 -26.24
N ILE A 83 9.90 12.88 -25.85
CA ILE A 83 9.72 11.49 -26.30
C ILE A 83 8.64 10.79 -25.46
N SER A 84 8.63 11.05 -24.16
CA SER A 84 7.70 10.41 -23.22
C SER A 84 7.44 11.30 -22.02
N GLU A 85 6.19 11.42 -21.61
CA GLU A 85 5.79 12.09 -20.38
C GLU A 85 4.91 11.15 -19.56
N ARG A 86 5.12 11.12 -18.23
CA ARG A 86 4.32 10.33 -17.30
C ARG A 86 3.72 11.20 -16.21
N LYS A 87 2.39 11.20 -16.14
CA LYS A 87 1.64 11.88 -15.07
C LYS A 87 1.29 10.89 -13.95
N PRO A 88 1.32 11.33 -12.68
CA PRO A 88 0.93 10.48 -11.56
C PRO A 88 -0.45 9.88 -11.77
N GLN A 89 -0.56 8.56 -11.67
CA GLN A 89 -1.83 7.86 -11.64
C GLN A 89 -2.20 7.60 -10.18
N CYS A 90 -3.26 8.25 -9.70
CA CYS A 90 -3.65 8.21 -8.30
C CYS A 90 -5.10 7.76 -8.14
N GLN A 91 -5.37 6.96 -7.11
CA GLN A 91 -6.69 6.43 -6.77
C GLN A 91 -6.91 6.38 -5.26
N GLN A 92 -8.16 6.60 -4.81
CA GLN A 92 -8.51 6.46 -3.40
C GLN A 92 -8.55 4.98 -3.00
N ALA A 93 -7.59 4.52 -2.20
CA ALA A 93 -7.47 3.13 -1.78
C ALA A 93 -8.28 2.81 -0.52
N ILE A 94 -8.24 3.72 0.46
CA ILE A 94 -8.99 3.67 1.71
C ILE A 94 -9.58 5.04 2.00
N SER A 95 -10.58 5.15 2.87
CA SER A 95 -11.14 6.47 3.18
C SER A 95 -10.11 7.37 3.88
N LYS A 96 -10.23 8.68 3.67
CA LYS A 96 -9.45 9.71 4.36
C LYS A 96 -9.53 9.59 5.89
N GLU A 97 -10.72 9.30 6.41
CA GLU A 97 -10.93 9.08 7.84
C GLU A 97 -10.15 7.87 8.35
N THR A 98 -10.22 6.74 7.63
CA THR A 98 -9.46 5.53 7.96
C THR A 98 -7.97 5.80 7.95
N ALA A 99 -7.44 6.45 6.90
CA ALA A 99 -6.02 6.78 6.80
C ALA A 99 -5.54 7.63 7.99
N ARG A 100 -6.27 8.69 8.32
CA ARG A 100 -5.94 9.58 9.43
C ARG A 100 -6.00 8.88 10.79
N LYS A 101 -7.03 8.06 11.03
CA LYS A 101 -7.15 7.28 12.27
C LYS A 101 -6.01 6.29 12.41
N THR A 102 -5.64 5.59 11.33
CA THR A 102 -4.48 4.69 11.31
C THR A 102 -3.19 5.47 11.63
N ASN A 103 -2.97 6.62 10.99
CA ASN A 103 -1.79 7.45 11.27
C ASN A 103 -1.72 7.93 12.72
N ALA A 104 -2.85 8.36 13.30
CA ALA A 104 -2.90 8.76 14.71
C ALA A 104 -2.46 7.62 15.64
N VAL A 105 -2.84 6.37 15.35
CA VAL A 105 -2.38 5.19 16.09
C VAL A 105 -0.89 4.94 15.85
N LEU A 106 -0.41 5.04 14.60
CA LEU A 106 1.00 4.80 14.25
C LEU A 106 1.96 5.84 14.85
N GLN A 107 1.52 7.07 15.07
CA GLN A 107 2.31 8.11 15.74
C GLN A 107 2.66 7.77 17.19
N HIS A 108 1.94 6.85 17.84
CA HIS A 108 2.27 6.37 19.18
C HIS A 108 3.28 5.21 19.19
N VAL A 109 3.72 4.72 18.03
CA VAL A 109 4.69 3.62 17.90
C VAL A 109 6.14 4.13 17.89
N VAL A 110 6.32 5.41 17.58
CA VAL A 110 7.64 6.10 17.52
C VAL A 110 7.87 6.97 18.74
#